data_AF-A0A2Z6N6C9-F1
#
_entry.id   AF-A0A2Z6N6C9-F1
#
_cell.length_a   1.000
_cell.length_b   1.000
_cell.length_c   1.000
_cell.angle_alpha   90.00
_cell.angle_beta   90.00
_cell.angle_gamma   90.00
#
_symmetry.space_group_name_H-M   'P 1'
#
loop_
_entity.id
_entity.type
_entity.pdbx_description
1 polymer ?
#
loop_
_entity_poly.entity_id
_entity_poly.type
_entity_poly.pdbx_seq_one_letter_code
_entity_poly.pdbx_strand_id
1 'polypeptide(L)'
;MLLMSFVLLVDVEPKRTRGPTRLLDVWQMEDDFIIVNLDNLGRPIGEEATTFTRFIGSVVRRHQYAPINIKNWKKMPERNMNEMLEVIKSKFEFVPPINDLTRQMIKSELNDKWRQWKGDLKAMAYDPSKTEEEIASAVPDARVDKDQYRELVHYWFSEEGQMKKCKGVMPEHQEIYIQTRTRKDGSIVNEKAERLIVSFDQ
;
A
#
# COMPACT_ATOMS: atom_id res chain seq x y z
N MET A 1 -55.17 -4.04 6.37
CA MET A 1 -54.32 -4.98 5.60
C MET A 1 -53.09 -4.22 5.15
N LEU A 2 -51.96 -4.44 5.83
CA LEU A 2 -50.65 -3.86 5.48
C LEU A 2 -49.97 -4.78 4.47
N LEU A 3 -49.73 -4.28 3.26
CA LEU A 3 -48.87 -4.93 2.28
C LEU A 3 -47.41 -4.67 2.68
N MET A 4 -46.75 -5.68 3.25
CA MET A 4 -45.29 -5.68 3.41
C MET A 4 -44.64 -5.85 2.03
N SER A 5 -44.01 -4.79 1.54
CA SER A 5 -43.22 -4.82 0.31
C SER A 5 -41.89 -5.54 0.59
N PHE A 6 -41.75 -6.74 0.04
CA PHE A 6 -40.54 -7.56 0.11
C PHE A 6 -39.56 -7.05 -0.96
N VAL A 7 -38.54 -6.27 -0.57
CA VAL A 7 -37.44 -5.93 -1.46
C VAL A 7 -36.48 -7.12 -1.47
N LEU A 8 -36.44 -7.85 -2.58
CA LEU A 8 -35.47 -8.91 -2.82
C LEU A 8 -34.07 -8.28 -2.91
N LEU A 9 -33.25 -8.51 -1.88
CA LEU A 9 -31.80 -8.35 -1.94
C LEU A 9 -31.27 -9.41 -2.93
N VAL A 10 -30.89 -8.97 -4.12
CA VAL A 10 -30.15 -9.80 -5.07
C VAL A 10 -28.70 -9.83 -4.59
N ASP A 11 -28.26 -10.95 -4.04
CA ASP A 11 -26.84 -11.22 -3.82
C ASP A 11 -26.13 -11.20 -5.17
N VAL A 12 -25.50 -10.08 -5.51
CA VAL A 12 -24.62 -9.98 -6.66
C VAL A 12 -23.34 -10.72 -6.30
N GLU A 13 -23.19 -11.96 -6.79
CA GLU A 13 -21.93 -12.68 -6.65
C GLU A 13 -20.79 -11.83 -7.24
N PRO A 14 -19.69 -11.61 -6.49
CA PRO A 14 -18.59 -10.79 -6.96
C PRO A 14 -17.98 -11.43 -8.22
N LYS A 15 -17.90 -10.64 -9.30
CA LYS A 15 -17.29 -11.06 -10.56
C LYS A 15 -15.88 -11.60 -10.30
N ARG A 16 -15.58 -12.79 -10.84
CA ARG A 16 -14.22 -13.35 -10.87
C ARG A 16 -13.27 -12.37 -11.58
N THR A 17 -12.49 -11.65 -10.79
CA THR A 17 -11.39 -10.84 -11.30
C THR A 17 -10.12 -11.68 -11.38
N ARG A 18 -9.23 -11.34 -12.31
CA ARG A 18 -7.91 -11.98 -12.39
C ARG A 18 -7.13 -11.63 -11.11
N GLY A 19 -6.65 -12.65 -10.39
CA GLY A 19 -5.82 -12.44 -9.20
C GLY A 19 -4.50 -11.69 -9.50
N PRO A 20 -3.79 -11.20 -8.48
CA PRO A 20 -2.57 -10.41 -8.66
C PRO A 20 -1.51 -11.16 -9.49
N THR A 21 -0.85 -10.45 -10.42
CA THR A 21 0.23 -11.07 -11.23
C THR A 21 1.36 -11.56 -10.34
N ARG A 22 1.84 -12.78 -10.62
CA ARG A 22 2.88 -13.46 -9.83
C ARG A 22 4.27 -13.36 -10.46
N LEU A 23 4.36 -13.09 -11.77
CA LEU A 23 5.62 -12.97 -12.54
C LEU A 23 6.59 -14.13 -12.27
N LEU A 24 6.06 -15.37 -12.24
CA LEU A 24 6.85 -16.56 -11.91
C LEU A 24 7.98 -16.80 -12.92
N ASP A 25 7.72 -16.49 -14.18
CA ASP A 25 8.70 -16.43 -15.27
C ASP A 25 9.90 -15.56 -14.87
N VAL A 26 9.68 -14.31 -14.45
CA VAL A 26 10.76 -13.41 -14.03
C VAL A 26 11.44 -13.89 -12.74
N TRP A 27 10.67 -14.42 -11.78
CA TRP A 27 11.24 -14.96 -10.54
C TRP A 27 12.17 -16.16 -10.76
N GLN A 28 11.89 -16.97 -11.79
CA GLN A 28 12.61 -18.20 -12.10
C GLN A 28 13.74 -18.00 -13.12
N MET A 29 13.95 -16.78 -13.63
CA MET A 29 15.14 -16.46 -14.42
C MET A 29 16.39 -16.70 -13.58
N GLU A 30 17.42 -17.32 -14.16
CA GLU A 30 18.68 -17.60 -13.47
C GLU A 30 19.76 -16.62 -13.92
N ASP A 31 20.41 -16.92 -15.04
CA ASP A 31 21.57 -16.16 -15.57
C ASP A 31 21.17 -15.15 -16.65
N ASP A 32 19.96 -14.58 -16.55
CA ASP A 32 19.42 -13.66 -17.54
C ASP A 32 18.78 -12.45 -16.85
N PHE A 33 18.72 -11.32 -17.54
CA PHE A 33 18.18 -10.07 -17.00
C PHE A 33 17.36 -9.32 -18.05
N ILE A 34 16.39 -8.55 -17.55
CA ILE A 34 15.56 -7.67 -18.38
C ILE A 34 16.20 -6.29 -18.38
N ILE A 35 16.52 -5.77 -19.58
CA ILE A 35 17.06 -4.42 -19.73
C ILE A 35 15.94 -3.39 -19.55
N VAL A 36 16.11 -2.47 -18.62
CA VAL A 36 15.20 -1.35 -18.35
C VAL A 36 15.88 -0.06 -18.74
N ASN A 37 15.41 0.54 -19.82
CA ASN A 37 15.87 1.86 -20.24
C ASN A 37 15.30 2.93 -19.32
N LEU A 38 16.13 3.90 -18.95
CA LEU A 38 15.76 5.05 -18.15
C LEU A 38 15.76 6.32 -18.99
N ASP A 39 14.83 7.22 -18.71
CA ASP A 39 14.84 8.58 -19.26
C ASP A 39 15.92 9.46 -18.58
N ASN A 40 16.03 10.71 -19.03
CA ASN A 40 16.97 11.70 -18.47
C ASN A 40 16.69 12.05 -16.98
N LEU A 41 15.55 11.64 -16.44
CA LEU A 41 15.14 11.81 -15.04
C LEU A 41 15.28 10.51 -14.25
N GLY A 42 15.93 9.48 -14.80
CA GLY A 42 16.15 8.19 -14.15
C GLY A 42 14.88 7.35 -13.99
N ARG A 43 13.82 7.63 -14.75
CA ARG A 43 12.53 6.91 -14.72
C ARG A 43 12.50 5.83 -15.78
N PRO A 44 11.95 4.64 -15.48
CA PRO A 44 11.93 3.54 -16.43
C PRO A 44 10.92 3.83 -17.56
N ILE A 45 11.31 3.53 -18.79
CA ILE A 45 10.50 3.70 -20.01
C ILE A 45 10.39 2.39 -20.79
N GLY A 46 9.34 2.25 -21.60
CA GLY A 46 9.10 1.07 -22.44
C GLY A 46 8.23 -0.01 -21.78
N GLU A 47 8.10 -1.16 -22.43
CA GLU A 47 7.29 -2.28 -21.92
C GLU A 47 7.98 -2.96 -20.74
N GLU A 48 9.31 -3.01 -20.75
CA GLU A 48 10.17 -3.55 -19.72
C GLU A 48 10.00 -2.77 -18.41
N ALA A 49 9.76 -1.45 -18.49
CA ALA A 49 9.39 -0.62 -17.33
C ALA A 49 8.09 -1.10 -16.68
N THR A 50 7.12 -1.54 -17.47
CA THR A 50 5.86 -2.09 -16.95
C THR A 50 6.11 -3.44 -16.26
N THR A 51 6.93 -4.31 -16.86
CA THR A 51 7.34 -5.58 -16.26
C THR A 51 8.08 -5.36 -14.94
N PHE A 52 9.01 -4.41 -14.92
CA PHE A 52 9.73 -3.99 -13.73
C PHE A 52 8.80 -3.51 -12.60
N THR A 53 7.89 -2.59 -12.87
CA THR A 53 6.94 -2.09 -11.85
C THR A 53 5.99 -3.19 -11.34
N ARG A 54 5.58 -4.11 -12.22
CA ARG A 54 4.80 -5.30 -11.81
C ARG A 54 5.62 -6.24 -10.93
N PHE A 55 6.92 -6.39 -11.23
CA PHE A 55 7.83 -7.22 -10.44
C PHE A 55 8.04 -6.64 -9.04
N ILE A 56 8.25 -5.32 -8.90
CA ILE A 56 8.24 -4.62 -7.61
C ILE A 56 7.00 -4.99 -6.79
N GLY A 57 5.82 -4.89 -7.42
CA GLY A 57 4.56 -5.28 -6.79
C GLY A 57 4.54 -6.74 -6.33
N SER A 58 5.21 -7.65 -7.05
CA SER A 58 5.33 -9.05 -6.66
C SER A 58 6.32 -9.26 -5.50
N VAL A 59 7.39 -8.46 -5.42
CA VAL A 59 8.39 -8.50 -4.34
C VAL A 59 7.75 -8.08 -3.02
N VAL A 60 7.03 -6.95 -3.00
CA VAL A 60 6.44 -6.44 -1.75
C VAL A 60 5.28 -7.29 -1.21
N ARG A 61 4.76 -8.23 -2.02
CA ARG A 61 3.74 -9.20 -1.61
C ARG A 61 4.32 -10.44 -0.93
N ARG A 62 5.64 -10.58 -0.88
CA ARG A 62 6.33 -11.71 -0.23
C ARG A 62 6.79 -11.29 1.17
N HIS A 63 6.23 -11.93 2.19
CA HIS A 63 6.41 -11.57 3.61
C HIS A 63 7.88 -11.58 4.08
N GLN A 64 8.74 -12.38 3.46
CA GLN A 64 10.17 -12.43 3.77
C GLN A 64 10.90 -11.14 3.37
N TYR A 65 10.42 -10.43 2.34
CA TYR A 65 11.07 -9.22 1.84
C TYR A 65 10.44 -7.96 2.42
N ALA A 66 9.11 -7.87 2.42
CA ALA A 66 8.39 -6.66 2.81
C ALA A 66 7.38 -6.97 3.93
N PRO A 67 7.84 -7.07 5.19
CA PRO A 67 6.98 -7.42 6.31
C PRO A 67 5.84 -6.43 6.49
N ILE A 68 4.62 -6.93 6.67
CA ILE A 68 3.40 -6.11 6.71
C ILE A 68 3.07 -5.57 8.11
N ASN A 69 3.62 -6.18 9.15
CA ASN A 69 3.48 -5.74 10.55
C ASN A 69 4.26 -4.45 10.86
N ILE A 70 5.21 -4.06 10.00
CA ILE A 70 5.87 -2.77 10.11
C ILE A 70 4.84 -1.64 9.93
N LYS A 71 4.74 -0.75 10.92
CA LYS A 71 3.72 0.33 10.92
C LYS A 71 3.89 1.33 9.78
N ASN A 72 5.12 1.78 9.55
CA ASN A 72 5.44 2.84 8.58
C ASN A 72 6.70 2.48 7.79
N TRP A 73 6.74 2.86 6.51
CA TRP A 73 7.89 2.59 5.63
C TRP A 73 9.22 3.14 6.17
N LYS A 74 9.19 4.28 6.85
CA LYS A 74 10.37 4.86 7.52
C LYS A 74 10.98 3.95 8.61
N LYS A 75 10.21 2.96 9.09
CA LYS A 75 10.66 1.95 10.05
C LYS A 75 10.95 0.60 9.39
N MET A 76 10.89 0.50 8.05
CA MET A 76 11.28 -0.70 7.33
C MET A 76 12.75 -0.98 7.63
N PRO A 77 13.12 -2.19 8.13
CA PRO A 77 14.51 -2.49 8.41
C PRO A 77 15.37 -2.35 7.16
N GLU A 78 16.58 -1.82 7.33
CA GLU A 78 17.51 -1.61 6.22
C GLU A 78 17.84 -2.94 5.51
N ARG A 79 17.97 -4.03 6.26
CA ARG A 79 18.13 -5.39 5.73
C ARG A 79 17.04 -5.74 4.70
N ASN A 80 15.77 -5.55 5.05
CA ASN A 80 14.65 -5.81 4.15
C ASN A 80 14.70 -4.93 2.89
N MET A 81 15.04 -3.65 3.05
CA MET A 81 15.20 -2.74 1.91
C MET A 81 16.32 -3.19 0.97
N ASN A 82 17.45 -3.63 1.53
CA ASN A 82 18.59 -4.13 0.76
C ASN A 82 18.24 -5.44 0.06
N GLU A 83 17.62 -6.40 0.75
CA GLU A 83 17.19 -7.67 0.16
C GLU A 83 16.20 -7.45 -1.00
N MET A 84 15.23 -6.55 -0.87
CA MET A 84 14.33 -6.17 -1.97
C MET A 84 15.09 -5.60 -3.17
N LEU A 85 16.07 -4.73 -2.92
CA LEU A 85 16.86 -4.10 -3.97
C LEU A 85 17.76 -5.11 -4.69
N GLU A 86 18.39 -6.03 -3.95
CA GLU A 86 19.25 -7.06 -4.54
C GLU A 86 18.43 -8.06 -5.38
N VAL A 87 17.24 -8.45 -4.93
CA VAL A 87 16.32 -9.25 -5.75
C VAL A 87 15.94 -8.54 -7.05
N ILE A 88 15.68 -7.23 -6.99
CA ILE A 88 15.40 -6.44 -8.20
C ILE A 88 16.60 -6.42 -9.14
N LYS A 89 17.81 -6.11 -8.64
CA LYS A 89 19.03 -6.06 -9.46
C LYS A 89 19.40 -7.43 -10.04
N SER A 90 19.01 -8.52 -9.39
CA SER A 90 19.24 -9.87 -9.91
C SER A 90 18.41 -10.20 -11.15
N LYS A 91 17.36 -9.42 -11.45
CA LYS A 91 16.44 -9.67 -12.58
C LYS A 91 16.41 -8.55 -13.61
N PHE A 92 16.94 -7.38 -13.28
CA PHE A 92 16.86 -6.19 -14.12
C PHE A 92 18.22 -5.48 -14.20
N GLU A 93 18.65 -5.19 -15.42
CA GLU A 93 19.76 -4.27 -15.69
C GLU A 93 19.20 -2.92 -16.14
N PHE A 94 19.75 -1.82 -15.61
CA PHE A 94 19.27 -0.47 -15.91
C PHE A 94 20.24 0.26 -16.83
N VAL A 95 19.71 0.93 -17.85
CA VAL A 95 20.49 1.69 -18.83
C VAL A 95 19.95 3.13 -18.91
N PRO A 96 20.72 4.15 -18.48
CA PRO A 96 22.03 4.07 -17.83
C PRO A 96 22.02 3.36 -16.46
N PRO A 97 23.19 2.95 -15.94
CA PRO A 97 23.31 2.28 -14.65
C PRO A 97 22.65 3.05 -13.50
N ILE A 98 22.15 2.30 -12.51
CA ILE A 98 21.46 2.86 -11.33
C ILE A 98 22.30 3.95 -10.67
N ASN A 99 21.73 5.14 -10.54
CA ASN A 99 22.25 6.23 -9.74
C ASN A 99 21.36 6.49 -8.50
N ASP A 100 21.68 7.51 -7.71
CA ASP A 100 20.91 7.83 -6.50
C ASP A 100 19.46 8.24 -6.79
N LEU A 101 19.20 8.89 -7.92
CA LEU A 101 17.85 9.28 -8.33
C LEU A 101 17.00 8.04 -8.64
N THR A 102 17.53 7.10 -9.43
CA THR A 102 16.88 5.82 -9.71
C THR A 102 16.68 5.03 -8.42
N ARG A 103 17.67 4.97 -7.53
CA ARG A 103 17.53 4.28 -6.23
C ARG A 103 16.42 4.88 -5.37
N GLN A 104 16.27 6.20 -5.35
CA GLN A 104 15.17 6.87 -4.65
C GLN A 104 13.81 6.56 -5.28
N MET A 105 13.73 6.54 -6.62
CA MET A 105 12.53 6.14 -7.35
C MET A 105 12.11 4.70 -7.01
N ILE A 106 13.04 3.74 -7.06
CA ILE A 106 12.79 2.34 -6.69
C ILE A 106 12.25 2.24 -5.25
N LYS A 107 12.86 2.98 -4.31
CA LYS A 107 12.40 3.03 -2.92
C LYS A 107 10.99 3.60 -2.80
N SER A 108 10.63 4.60 -3.61
CA SER A 108 9.28 5.17 -3.65
C SER A 108 8.27 4.16 -4.17
N GLU A 109 8.57 3.50 -5.30
CA GLU A 109 7.71 2.47 -5.88
C GLU A 109 7.48 1.30 -4.91
N LEU A 110 8.54 0.82 -4.26
CA LEU A 110 8.44 -0.22 -3.22
C LEU A 110 7.50 0.21 -2.07
N ASN A 111 7.67 1.43 -1.56
CA ASN A 111 6.82 1.98 -0.51
C ASN A 111 5.35 2.04 -0.96
N ASP A 112 5.09 2.59 -2.14
CA ASP A 112 3.73 2.78 -2.63
C ASP A 112 3.04 1.45 -2.89
N LYS A 113 3.72 0.48 -3.52
CA LYS A 113 3.18 -0.88 -3.70
C LYS A 113 3.00 -1.62 -2.38
N TRP A 114 3.88 -1.45 -1.40
CA TRP A 114 3.73 -2.06 -0.08
C TRP A 114 2.55 -1.48 0.70
N ARG A 115 2.36 -0.15 0.66
CA ARG A 115 1.20 0.52 1.25
C ARG A 115 -0.10 0.09 0.58
N GLN A 116 -0.11 0.04 -0.76
CA GLN A 116 -1.23 -0.47 -1.54
C GLN A 116 -1.56 -1.89 -1.10
N TRP A 117 -0.56 -2.77 -0.99
CA TRP A 117 -0.76 -4.15 -0.57
C TRP A 117 -1.39 -4.27 0.83
N LYS A 118 -0.93 -3.48 1.81
CA LYS A 118 -1.56 -3.43 3.14
C LYS A 118 -3.01 -2.93 3.09
N GLY A 119 -3.30 -1.99 2.18
CA GLY A 119 -4.66 -1.52 1.92
C GLY A 119 -5.54 -2.60 1.31
N ASP A 120 -5.05 -3.31 0.30
CA ASP A 120 -5.75 -4.41 -0.37
C ASP A 120 -6.05 -5.54 0.64
N LEU A 121 -5.11 -5.89 1.51
CA LEU A 121 -5.32 -6.87 2.59
C LEU A 121 -6.46 -6.45 3.53
N LYS A 122 -6.52 -5.16 3.87
CA LYS A 122 -7.60 -4.62 4.69
C LYS A 122 -8.94 -4.67 3.95
N ALA A 123 -8.96 -4.32 2.67
CA ALA A 123 -10.18 -4.37 1.85
C ALA A 123 -10.71 -5.81 1.70
N MET A 124 -9.83 -6.80 1.62
CA MET A 124 -10.21 -8.21 1.50
C MET A 124 -10.74 -8.83 2.80
N ALA A 125 -10.24 -8.37 3.96
CA ALA A 125 -10.46 -9.09 5.21
C ALA A 125 -11.20 -8.31 6.31
N TYR A 126 -11.16 -6.98 6.29
CA TYR A 126 -11.73 -6.18 7.36
C TYR A 126 -13.27 -6.19 7.28
N ASP A 127 -13.90 -6.67 8.33
CA ASP A 127 -15.36 -6.72 8.49
C ASP A 127 -15.74 -6.12 9.85
N PRO A 128 -16.47 -4.99 9.91
CA PRO A 128 -16.84 -4.37 11.18
C PRO A 128 -17.80 -5.20 12.04
N SER A 129 -18.42 -6.25 11.49
CA SER A 129 -19.27 -7.17 12.25
C SER A 129 -18.51 -8.28 12.97
N LYS A 130 -17.22 -8.45 12.66
CA LYS A 130 -16.35 -9.47 13.24
C LYS A 130 -15.42 -8.90 14.30
N THR A 131 -15.08 -9.76 15.25
CA THR A 131 -14.06 -9.49 16.27
C THR A 131 -12.66 -9.44 15.67
N GLU A 132 -11.72 -8.85 16.40
CA GLU A 132 -10.31 -8.79 16.02
C GLU A 132 -9.73 -10.20 15.80
N GLU A 133 -10.00 -11.13 16.72
CA GLU A 133 -9.50 -12.51 16.68
C GLU A 133 -10.06 -13.31 15.50
N GLU A 134 -11.33 -13.12 15.16
CA GLU A 134 -11.96 -13.77 14.00
C GLU A 134 -11.29 -13.32 12.70
N ILE A 135 -11.00 -12.02 12.56
CA ILE A 135 -10.30 -11.49 11.39
C ILE A 135 -8.85 -11.98 11.38
N ALA A 136 -8.14 -11.89 12.51
CA ALA A 136 -6.74 -12.30 12.61
C ALA A 136 -6.51 -13.80 12.30
N SER A 137 -7.52 -14.64 12.54
CA SER A 137 -7.47 -16.08 12.25
C SER A 137 -7.75 -16.41 10.77
N ALA A 138 -8.35 -15.50 10.02
CA ALA A 138 -8.78 -15.69 8.64
C ALA A 138 -7.85 -14.95 7.64
N VAL A 139 -6.63 -15.48 7.44
CA VAL A 139 -5.65 -14.87 6.53
C VAL A 139 -6.15 -14.88 5.08
N PRO A 140 -6.26 -13.71 4.41
CA PRO A 140 -6.92 -13.60 3.11
C PRO A 140 -6.07 -14.05 1.91
N ASP A 141 -4.75 -14.20 2.08
CA ASP A 141 -3.83 -14.51 0.98
C ASP A 141 -2.70 -15.44 1.43
N ALA A 142 -2.40 -16.47 0.64
CA ALA A 142 -1.40 -17.48 0.97
C ALA A 142 0.05 -16.96 1.04
N ARG A 143 0.33 -15.75 0.52
CA ARG A 143 1.66 -15.11 0.57
C ARG A 143 1.90 -14.35 1.87
N VAL A 144 0.89 -14.25 2.72
CA VAL A 144 0.94 -13.49 3.97
C VAL A 144 1.36 -14.40 5.11
N ASP A 145 2.34 -13.95 5.88
CA ASP A 145 2.71 -14.58 7.13
C ASP A 145 1.64 -14.36 8.20
N LYS A 146 1.30 -15.41 8.95
CA LYS A 146 0.19 -15.40 9.91
C LYS A 146 0.45 -14.46 11.08
N ASP A 147 1.68 -14.45 11.61
CA ASP A 147 2.03 -13.65 12.77
C ASP A 147 2.10 -12.16 12.38
N GLN A 148 2.70 -11.86 11.23
CA GLN A 148 2.71 -10.50 10.70
C GLN A 148 1.29 -9.99 10.42
N TYR A 149 0.40 -10.85 9.93
CA TYR A 149 -0.99 -10.49 9.69
C TYR A 149 -1.75 -10.19 10.98
N ARG A 150 -1.59 -11.02 12.01
CA ARG A 150 -2.20 -10.79 13.32
C ARG A 150 -1.80 -9.44 13.91
N GLU A 151 -0.52 -9.07 13.85
CA GLU A 151 -0.04 -7.76 14.28
C GLU A 151 -0.64 -6.61 13.44
N LEU A 152 -0.78 -6.82 12.13
CA LEU A 152 -1.42 -5.84 11.25
C LEU A 152 -2.91 -5.65 11.59
N VAL A 153 -3.64 -6.73 11.87
CA VAL A 153 -5.04 -6.70 12.29
C VAL A 153 -5.20 -5.98 13.62
N HIS A 154 -4.36 -6.29 14.62
CA HIS A 154 -4.33 -5.57 15.89
C HIS A 154 -4.13 -4.06 15.68
N TYR A 155 -3.25 -3.66 14.75
CA TYR A 155 -3.12 -2.25 14.38
C TYR A 155 -4.42 -1.66 13.79
N TRP A 156 -5.18 -2.40 12.97
CA TRP A 156 -6.45 -1.91 12.43
C TRP A 156 -7.50 -1.60 13.50
N PHE A 157 -7.50 -2.35 14.60
CA PHE A 157 -8.43 -2.19 15.72
C PHE A 157 -7.95 -1.18 16.77
N SER A 158 -6.65 -0.89 16.83
CA SER A 158 -6.09 0.14 17.72
C SER A 158 -6.64 1.55 17.45
N GLU A 159 -6.63 2.42 18.47
CA GLU A 159 -7.00 3.84 18.34
C GLU A 159 -6.25 4.54 17.19
N GLU A 160 -4.94 4.28 17.05
CA GLU A 160 -4.10 4.85 15.99
C GLU A 160 -4.58 4.44 14.58
N GLY A 161 -5.00 3.19 14.42
CA GLY A 161 -5.52 2.66 13.17
C GLY A 161 -6.93 3.16 12.83
N GLN A 162 -7.73 3.46 13.86
CA GLN A 162 -9.09 3.98 13.75
C GLN A 162 -9.15 5.51 13.65
N MET A 163 -8.17 6.26 14.15
CA MET A 163 -8.09 7.72 13.98
C MET A 163 -8.07 8.13 12.50
N LYS A 164 -7.61 7.25 11.60
CA LYS A 164 -7.69 7.45 10.14
C LYS A 164 -9.09 7.17 9.54
N LYS A 165 -10.04 6.67 10.34
CA LYS A 165 -11.42 6.33 9.96
C LYS A 165 -12.47 7.31 10.47
N CYS A 166 -12.11 8.33 11.26
CA CYS A 166 -13.04 9.36 11.72
C CYS A 166 -13.42 10.30 10.57
N LYS A 167 -14.18 9.76 9.62
CA LYS A 167 -15.18 10.30 8.70
C LYS A 167 -15.28 9.26 7.59
N GLY A 168 -16.28 8.38 7.65
CA GLY A 168 -16.66 7.48 6.54
C GLY A 168 -17.15 8.23 5.28
N VAL A 169 -16.92 9.54 5.22
CA VAL A 169 -17.05 10.43 4.08
C VAL A 169 -15.62 10.85 3.75
N MET A 170 -15.18 10.68 2.51
CA MET A 170 -13.87 11.17 2.09
C MET A 170 -13.78 12.66 2.46
N PRO A 171 -12.91 13.07 3.39
CA PRO A 171 -12.87 14.45 3.83
C PRO A 171 -12.48 15.32 2.64
N GLU A 172 -13.12 16.48 2.51
CA GLU A 172 -12.69 17.44 1.50
C GLU A 172 -11.20 17.77 1.71
N HIS A 173 -10.48 18.05 0.63
CA HIS A 173 -9.06 18.40 0.69
C HIS A 173 -8.76 19.47 1.78
N GLN A 174 -9.68 20.42 1.98
CA GLN A 174 -9.62 21.45 3.00
C GLN A 174 -9.64 20.86 4.43
N GLU A 175 -10.51 19.89 4.71
CA GLU A 175 -10.61 19.25 6.03
C GLU A 175 -9.34 18.45 6.37
N ILE A 176 -8.77 17.75 5.40
CA ILE A 176 -7.48 17.05 5.56
C ILE A 176 -6.36 18.06 5.83
N TYR A 177 -6.36 19.18 5.12
CA TYR A 177 -5.38 20.24 5.31
C TYR A 177 -5.46 20.84 6.72
N ILE A 178 -6.66 21.16 7.21
CA ILE A 178 -6.89 21.66 8.57
C ILE A 178 -6.39 20.64 9.60
N GLN A 179 -6.84 19.37 9.51
CA GLN A 179 -6.45 18.34 10.47
C GLN A 179 -4.93 18.11 10.54
N THR A 180 -4.24 18.12 9.40
CA THR A 180 -2.78 17.89 9.36
C THR A 180 -1.97 19.11 9.80
N ARG A 181 -2.59 20.29 9.84
CA ARG A 181 -1.96 21.57 10.21
C ARG A 181 -2.44 22.11 11.55
N THR A 182 -3.26 21.36 12.28
CA THR A 182 -3.68 21.62 13.65
C THR A 182 -3.02 20.62 14.60
N ARG A 183 -2.37 21.11 15.65
CA ARG A 183 -1.75 20.30 16.70
C ARG A 183 -2.81 19.77 17.66
N LYS A 184 -2.44 18.82 18.53
CA LYS A 184 -3.37 18.24 19.53
C LYS A 184 -3.94 19.26 20.52
N ASP A 185 -3.23 20.36 20.75
CA ASP A 185 -3.64 21.48 21.61
C ASP A 185 -4.53 22.51 20.88
N GLY A 186 -4.85 22.27 19.60
CA GLY A 186 -5.65 23.18 18.77
C GLY A 186 -4.85 24.26 18.04
N SER A 187 -3.54 24.39 18.27
CA SER A 187 -2.73 25.41 17.61
C SER A 187 -2.38 25.07 16.15
N ILE A 188 -2.34 26.07 15.28
CA ILE A 188 -1.96 25.89 13.86
C ILE A 188 -0.44 25.85 13.72
N VAL A 189 0.06 24.94 12.88
CA VAL A 189 1.51 24.65 12.79
C VAL A 189 2.36 25.80 12.23
N ASN A 190 1.79 26.75 11.48
CA ASN A 190 2.42 28.00 11.04
C ASN A 190 1.39 29.00 10.49
N GLU A 191 1.81 30.27 10.41
CA GLU A 191 0.98 31.40 9.95
C GLU A 191 0.49 31.24 8.49
N LYS A 192 1.28 30.61 7.61
CA LYS A 192 0.86 30.35 6.23
C LYS A 192 -0.31 29.37 6.17
N ALA A 193 -0.29 28.34 7.01
CA ALA A 193 -1.40 27.40 7.13
C ALA A 193 -2.63 28.10 7.73
N GLU A 194 -2.45 28.97 8.72
CA GLU A 194 -3.54 29.75 9.32
C GLU A 194 -4.27 30.61 8.29
N ARG A 195 -3.54 31.39 7.48
CA ARG A 195 -4.13 32.22 6.41
C ARG A 195 -4.94 31.40 5.39
N LEU A 196 -4.43 30.23 5.01
CA LEU A 196 -5.11 29.34 4.07
C LEU A 196 -6.37 28.72 4.69
N ILE A 197 -6.33 28.39 5.97
CA ILE A 197 -7.49 27.85 6.69
C ILE A 197 -8.60 28.91 6.77
N VAL A 198 -8.26 30.15 7.13
CA VAL A 198 -9.22 31.28 7.15
C VAL A 198 -9.84 31.54 5.78
N SER A 199 -9.09 31.30 4.69
CA SER A 199 -9.63 31.46 3.33
C SER A 199 -10.61 30.38 2.88
N PHE A 200 -10.70 29.26 3.61
CA PHE A 200 -11.69 28.22 3.34
C PHE A 200 -13.07 28.53 3.96
N ASP A 201 -13.13 29.44 4.95
CA ASP A 201 -14.36 29.85 5.64
C ASP A 201 -15.06 31.07 4.98
N GLN A 202 -14.58 31.53 3.82
CA GLN A 202 -15.14 32.64 3.03
C GLN A 202 -15.85 32.13 1.77
#